data_AF-A0A925HEM1-F1
#
_entry.id   AF-A0A925HEM1-F1
#
_cell.length_a   1.000
_cell.length_b   1.000
_cell.length_c   1.000
_cell.angle_alpha   90.00
_cell.angle_beta   90.00
_cell.angle_gamma   90.00
#
_symmetry.space_group_name_H-M   'P 1'
#
loop_
_entity.id
_entity.type
_entity.pdbx_description
1 polymer ?
#
loop_
_entity_poly.entity_id
_entity_poly.type
_entity_poly.pdbx_seq_one_letter_code
_entity_poly.pdbx_strand_id
1 'polypeptide(L)'
;MKTFCTCIFLAILYSGCKSTSGLYLSPDQLIHSDSGKARVIANPYYDKANGFRRFLLGHHYRKEWATPVDVEVLNFDTTAGGLTPDKLGGGMQTKSLRLKGANGKEYVIRSVNKDPSKALPP
;
A
#
# COMPACT_ATOMS: atom_id res chain seq x y z
N MET A 1 29.96 -3.43 50.82
CA MET A 1 30.30 -4.07 49.53
C MET A 1 29.37 -5.28 49.39
N LYS A 2 28.29 -5.32 48.62
CA LYS A 2 27.89 -4.62 47.39
C LYS A 2 26.37 -4.45 47.38
N THR A 3 25.96 -3.27 46.93
CA THR A 3 24.60 -2.78 46.71
C THR A 3 24.11 -3.30 45.36
N PHE A 4 23.24 -4.32 45.31
CA PHE A 4 22.61 -4.78 44.05
C PHE A 4 21.35 -5.59 44.35
N CYS A 5 20.24 -4.95 44.76
CA CYS A 5 18.95 -5.66 44.85
C CYS A 5 17.70 -4.75 44.82
N THR A 6 17.73 -3.59 44.14
CA THR A 6 16.57 -2.67 44.24
C THR A 6 16.29 -1.83 42.99
N CYS A 7 16.44 -2.39 41.78
CA CYS A 7 16.06 -1.68 40.54
C CYS A 7 15.35 -2.55 39.47
N ILE A 8 14.79 -3.72 39.80
CA ILE A 8 14.06 -4.57 38.80
C ILE A 8 12.53 -4.40 38.89
N PHE A 9 12.04 -3.49 39.72
CA PHE A 9 10.60 -3.18 39.83
C PHE A 9 10.30 -1.72 39.49
N LEU A 10 10.62 -1.29 38.27
CA LEU A 10 9.96 -0.15 37.64
C LEU A 10 10.27 -0.15 36.13
N ALA A 11 9.28 0.14 35.31
CA ALA A 11 9.37 0.33 33.84
C ALA A 11 9.09 -0.88 32.92
N ILE A 12 8.05 -1.69 33.18
CA ILE A 12 7.30 -2.35 32.09
C ILE A 12 5.79 -2.18 32.31
N LEU A 13 5.35 -0.94 32.53
CA LEU A 13 4.00 -0.50 32.22
C LEU A 13 4.19 0.72 31.32
N TYR A 14 3.47 0.77 30.21
CA TYR A 14 3.66 1.69 29.07
C TYR A 14 4.67 1.26 27.99
N SER A 15 4.60 0.02 27.53
CA SER A 15 4.70 -0.20 26.08
C SER A 15 3.35 0.15 25.46
N GLY A 16 3.09 1.45 25.36
CA GLY A 16 2.06 1.95 24.47
C GLY A 16 2.36 1.39 23.08
N CYS A 17 1.39 0.68 22.50
CA CYS A 17 1.42 0.30 21.10
C CYS A 17 1.51 1.61 20.30
N LYS A 18 2.73 2.06 20.00
CA LYS A 18 2.95 3.07 18.99
C LYS A 18 2.58 2.40 17.68
N SER A 19 1.30 2.50 17.34
CA SER A 19 0.82 2.37 15.98
C SER A 19 1.68 3.33 15.17
N THR A 20 2.68 2.80 14.48
CA THR A 20 3.41 3.52 13.46
C THR A 20 2.46 3.67 12.28
N SER A 21 1.44 4.50 12.45
CA SER A 21 0.58 5.06 11.42
C SER A 21 1.39 6.10 10.66
N GLY A 22 2.43 5.64 9.96
CA GLY A 22 3.01 6.39 8.86
C GLY A 22 2.01 6.40 7.71
N LEU A 23 1.12 7.38 7.71
CA LEU A 23 0.35 7.88 6.56
C LEU A 23 -0.13 6.80 5.56
N TYR A 24 -0.77 5.73 6.05
CA TYR A 24 -1.62 4.91 5.19
C TYR A 24 -2.98 5.57 5.17
N LEU A 25 -3.19 6.49 4.22
CA LEU A 25 -4.52 7.02 3.97
C LEU A 25 -5.41 5.82 3.61
N SER A 26 -6.44 5.58 4.41
CA SER A 26 -7.48 4.62 4.02
C SER A 26 -8.07 5.09 2.68
N PRO A 27 -8.57 4.18 1.83
CA PRO A 27 -9.19 4.55 0.55
C PRO A 27 -10.22 5.68 0.69
N ASP A 28 -10.94 5.74 1.81
CA ASP A 28 -11.92 6.79 2.10
C ASP A 28 -11.30 8.18 2.30
N GLN A 29 -10.07 8.25 2.82
CA GLN A 29 -9.34 9.51 2.99
C GLN A 29 -8.75 10.03 1.67
N LEU A 30 -8.51 9.14 0.68
CA LEU A 30 -8.07 9.53 -0.66
C LEU A 30 -9.19 10.17 -1.48
N ILE A 31 -10.46 9.83 -1.19
CA ILE A 31 -11.64 10.36 -1.89
C ILE A 31 -11.96 11.81 -1.46
N HIS A 32 -11.40 12.30 -0.35
CA HIS A 32 -11.63 13.65 0.20
C HIS A 32 -10.39 14.56 0.21
N SER A 33 -9.28 14.13 -0.39
CA SER A 33 -8.05 14.91 -0.40
C SER A 33 -8.07 15.99 -1.50
N ASP A 34 -8.42 17.23 -1.13
CA ASP A 34 -8.44 18.41 -2.01
C ASP A 34 -7.10 18.75 -2.70
N SER A 35 -5.99 18.14 -2.28
CA SER A 35 -4.64 18.48 -2.74
C SER A 35 -4.25 17.91 -4.11
N GLY A 36 -5.07 17.05 -4.72
CA GLY A 36 -4.77 16.37 -6.00
C GLY A 36 -3.57 15.41 -5.95
N LYS A 37 -2.86 15.32 -4.82
CA LYS A 37 -1.71 14.44 -4.59
C LYS A 37 -1.92 13.61 -3.33
N ALA A 38 -1.58 12.34 -3.42
CA ALA A 38 -1.68 11.38 -2.36
C ALA A 38 -0.31 10.77 -2.05
N ARG A 39 0.07 10.75 -0.77
CA ARG A 39 1.22 9.99 -0.31
C ARG A 39 0.81 8.55 -0.05
N VAL A 40 1.36 7.62 -0.83
CA VAL A 40 0.97 6.21 -0.81
C VAL A 40 2.18 5.29 -0.72
N ILE A 41 1.98 4.08 -0.19
CA ILE A 41 2.97 3.01 -0.17
C ILE A 41 2.41 1.85 -1.00
N ALA A 42 3.20 1.30 -1.91
CA ALA A 42 2.75 0.21 -2.78
C ALA A 42 2.34 -1.03 -1.98
N ASN A 43 3.21 -1.48 -1.06
CA ASN A 43 2.86 -2.53 -0.10
C ASN A 43 3.80 -2.50 1.14
N PRO A 44 3.30 -2.08 2.32
CA PRO A 44 4.12 -1.98 3.52
C PRO A 44 4.50 -3.33 4.14
N TYR A 45 3.89 -4.44 3.68
CA TYR A 45 4.18 -5.77 4.23
C TYR A 45 5.47 -6.38 3.68
N TYR A 46 5.94 -5.96 2.50
CA TYR A 46 7.11 -6.59 1.88
C TYR A 46 8.41 -6.35 2.66
N ASP A 47 8.55 -5.23 3.37
CA ASP A 47 9.75 -4.98 4.19
C ASP A 47 9.68 -5.61 5.60
N LYS A 48 8.57 -6.25 5.96
CA LYS A 48 8.40 -6.94 7.26
C LYS A 48 9.01 -8.35 7.31
N ALA A 49 9.82 -8.74 6.32
CA ALA A 49 10.49 -10.04 6.29
C ALA A 49 11.60 -10.13 7.37
N ASN A 50 11.62 -11.21 8.15
CA ASN A 50 12.64 -11.47 9.17
C ASN A 50 13.98 -11.96 8.56
N GLY A 51 15.04 -12.00 9.38
CA GLY A 51 16.40 -12.34 8.92
C GLY A 51 16.49 -13.71 8.24
N PHE A 52 15.79 -14.73 8.75
CA PHE A 52 15.77 -16.06 8.14
C PHE A 52 15.15 -16.05 6.74
N ARG A 53 14.01 -15.37 6.54
CA ARG A 53 13.39 -15.23 5.22
C ARG A 53 14.29 -14.45 4.25
N ARG A 54 15.01 -13.45 4.74
CA ARG A 54 15.97 -12.67 3.93
C ARG A 54 17.22 -13.48 3.58
N PHE A 55 17.65 -14.39 4.45
CA PHE A 55 18.75 -15.30 4.16
C PHE A 55 18.37 -16.31 3.07
N LEU A 56 17.20 -16.96 3.19
CA LEU A 56 16.76 -17.98 2.22
C LEU A 56 16.30 -17.40 0.88
N LEU A 57 15.54 -16.30 0.91
CA LEU A 57 14.93 -15.70 -0.29
C LEU A 57 15.65 -14.42 -0.73
N GLY A 58 16.85 -14.14 -0.23
CA GLY A 58 17.60 -12.92 -0.52
C GLY A 58 16.94 -11.62 -0.04
N HIS A 59 17.51 -10.47 -0.39
CA HIS A 59 17.03 -9.15 0.04
C HIS A 59 15.97 -8.51 -0.88
N HIS A 60 16.05 -8.73 -2.20
CA HIS A 60 15.15 -8.17 -3.23
C HIS A 60 14.85 -6.66 -3.08
N TYR A 61 13.92 -6.15 -3.87
CA TYR A 61 13.48 -4.74 -3.84
C TYR A 61 12.49 -4.43 -2.70
N ARG A 62 12.56 -5.14 -1.57
CA ARG A 62 11.52 -5.07 -0.52
C ARG A 62 11.38 -3.67 0.08
N LYS A 63 12.50 -2.94 0.16
CA LYS A 63 12.52 -1.55 0.65
C LYS A 63 11.77 -0.64 -0.31
N GLU A 64 12.06 -0.75 -1.60
CA GLU A 64 11.47 0.07 -2.65
C GLU A 64 9.95 -0.10 -2.72
N TRP A 65 9.44 -1.31 -2.48
CA TRP A 65 8.00 -1.56 -2.40
C TRP A 65 7.32 -0.97 -1.14
N ALA A 66 8.09 -0.74 -0.08
CA ALA A 66 7.62 -0.14 1.17
C ALA A 66 7.91 1.37 1.26
N THR A 67 8.64 1.94 0.30
CA THR A 67 8.95 3.36 0.25
C THR A 67 7.68 4.17 -0.02
N PRO A 68 7.34 5.18 0.82
CA PRO A 68 6.26 6.11 0.53
C PRO A 68 6.60 7.01 -0.66
N VAL A 69 5.66 7.16 -1.58
CA VAL A 69 5.78 8.01 -2.77
C VAL A 69 4.57 8.93 -2.90
N ASP A 70 4.78 10.15 -3.37
CA ASP A 70 3.71 11.09 -3.66
C ASP A 70 3.27 10.93 -5.11
N VAL A 71 1.98 10.65 -5.33
CA VAL A 71 1.39 10.43 -6.65
C VAL A 71 0.16 11.31 -6.85
N GLU A 72 -0.12 11.67 -8.09
CA GLU A 72 -1.33 12.42 -8.42
C GLU A 72 -2.56 11.51 -8.36
N VAL A 73 -3.64 12.02 -7.78
CA VAL A 73 -4.92 11.31 -7.72
C VAL A 73 -5.61 11.45 -9.07
N LEU A 74 -5.91 10.31 -9.69
CA LEU A 74 -6.59 10.27 -10.98
C LEU A 74 -8.04 10.74 -10.83
N ASN A 75 -8.36 11.92 -11.39
CA ASN A 75 -9.73 12.41 -11.48
C ASN A 75 -10.36 11.97 -12.81
N PHE A 76 -11.47 11.24 -12.75
CA PHE A 76 -12.13 10.69 -13.93
C PHE A 76 -12.80 11.78 -14.80
N ASP A 77 -13.31 12.85 -14.21
CA ASP A 77 -14.05 13.88 -14.95
C ASP A 77 -13.13 14.77 -15.79
N THR A 78 -11.92 15.04 -15.28
CA THR A 78 -10.99 15.98 -15.91
C THR A 78 -9.90 15.31 -16.73
N THR A 79 -9.47 14.11 -16.35
CA THR A 79 -8.37 13.43 -17.04
C THR A 79 -8.80 12.98 -18.44
N ALA A 80 -7.94 13.18 -19.44
CA ALA A 80 -8.20 12.79 -20.84
C ALA A 80 -9.51 13.34 -21.44
N GLY A 81 -10.03 14.44 -20.90
CA GLY A 81 -11.31 15.05 -21.29
C GLY A 81 -12.55 14.36 -20.69
N GLY A 82 -12.36 13.46 -19.73
CA GLY A 82 -13.39 12.60 -19.16
C GLY A 82 -13.10 11.13 -19.46
N LEU A 83 -12.93 10.33 -18.42
CA LEU A 83 -12.69 8.89 -18.47
C LEU A 83 -13.97 8.14 -18.13
N THR A 84 -14.45 7.33 -19.06
CA THR A 84 -15.60 6.47 -18.85
C THR A 84 -15.16 5.01 -18.73
N PRO A 85 -15.56 4.28 -17.66
CA PRO A 85 -15.34 2.85 -17.56
C PRO A 85 -15.96 2.08 -18.73
N ASP A 86 -15.16 1.24 -19.40
CA ASP A 86 -15.60 0.44 -20.54
C ASP A 86 -15.70 -1.05 -20.16
N LYS A 87 -14.60 -1.62 -19.66
CA LYS A 87 -14.54 -3.06 -19.39
C LYS A 87 -13.62 -3.41 -18.23
N LEU A 88 -14.12 -4.25 -17.33
CA LEU A 88 -13.30 -4.95 -16.36
C LEU A 88 -12.54 -6.10 -17.02
N GLY A 89 -11.25 -6.17 -16.72
CA GLY A 89 -10.37 -7.22 -17.17
C GLY A 89 -9.52 -7.77 -16.03
N GLY A 90 -8.53 -8.54 -16.43
CA GLY A 90 -7.66 -9.24 -15.49
C GLY A 90 -8.20 -10.64 -15.16
N GLY A 91 -7.26 -11.56 -15.00
CA GLY A 91 -7.56 -12.97 -14.76
C GLY A 91 -7.72 -13.27 -13.28
N MET A 92 -6.98 -14.26 -12.81
CA MET A 92 -7.09 -14.77 -11.45
C MET A 92 -6.35 -13.95 -10.37
N GLN A 93 -5.46 -13.03 -10.77
CA GLN A 93 -4.49 -12.39 -9.85
C GLN A 93 -4.44 -10.87 -9.96
N THR A 94 -4.67 -10.35 -11.16
CA THR A 94 -4.56 -8.91 -11.45
C THR A 94 -5.95 -8.42 -11.82
N LYS A 95 -6.37 -7.28 -11.26
CA LYS A 95 -7.59 -6.58 -11.69
C LYS A 95 -7.18 -5.45 -12.62
N SER A 96 -7.77 -5.38 -13.81
CA SER A 96 -7.58 -4.25 -14.72
C SER A 96 -8.92 -3.63 -15.09
N LEU A 97 -8.90 -2.33 -15.38
CA LEU A 97 -10.06 -1.59 -15.84
C LEU A 97 -9.66 -0.81 -17.10
N ARG A 98 -10.37 -1.07 -18.18
CA ARG A 98 -10.28 -0.33 -19.44
C ARG A 98 -11.22 0.87 -19.36
N LEU A 99 -10.71 2.01 -19.79
CA LEU A 99 -11.38 3.31 -19.77
C LEU A 99 -11.33 3.91 -21.17
N LYS A 100 -12.39 4.61 -21.57
CA LYS A 100 -12.42 5.42 -22.80
C LYS A 100 -12.34 6.88 -22.43
N GLY A 101 -11.35 7.58 -22.97
CA GLY A 101 -11.24 9.03 -22.85
C GLY A 101 -12.10 9.75 -23.88
N ALA A 102 -12.64 10.93 -23.54
CA ALA A 102 -13.35 11.78 -24.50
C ALA A 102 -12.45 12.25 -25.66
N ASN A 103 -11.13 12.20 -25.48
CA ASN A 103 -10.15 12.42 -26.54
C ASN A 103 -10.05 11.27 -27.58
N GLY A 104 -10.90 10.24 -27.48
CA GLY A 104 -10.95 9.10 -28.40
C GLY A 104 -9.89 8.02 -28.15
N LYS A 105 -9.11 8.12 -27.06
CA LYS A 105 -8.08 7.12 -26.69
C LYS A 105 -8.59 6.16 -25.62
N GLU A 106 -8.08 4.92 -25.65
CA GLU A 106 -8.31 3.92 -24.60
C GLU A 106 -7.18 3.98 -23.57
N TYR A 107 -7.55 3.85 -22.31
CA TYR A 107 -6.64 3.82 -21.17
C TYR A 107 -6.86 2.55 -20.37
N VAL A 108 -5.81 1.99 -19.78
CA VAL A 108 -5.90 0.78 -18.95
C VAL A 108 -5.21 1.04 -17.63
N ILE A 109 -5.97 0.92 -16.54
CA ILE A 109 -5.43 0.91 -15.19
C ILE A 109 -5.43 -0.51 -14.62
N ARG A 110 -4.49 -0.81 -13.73
CA ARG A 110 -4.36 -2.13 -13.10
C ARG A 110 -4.01 -2.01 -11.63
N SER A 111 -4.38 -3.03 -10.86
CA SER A 111 -3.95 -3.14 -9.47
C SER A 111 -2.43 -3.28 -9.37
N VAL A 112 -1.85 -2.64 -8.35
CA VAL A 112 -0.42 -2.77 -8.00
C VAL A 112 -0.19 -4.09 -7.28
N ASN A 113 -1.00 -4.37 -6.25
CA ASN A 113 -0.98 -5.64 -5.55
C ASN A 113 -1.78 -6.70 -6.33
N LYS A 114 -1.25 -7.93 -6.32
CA LYS A 114 -1.94 -9.10 -6.83
C LYS A 114 -2.87 -9.66 -5.76
N ASP A 115 -4.05 -10.07 -6.19
CA ASP A 115 -5.09 -10.64 -5.36
C ASP A 115 -5.44 -12.05 -5.87
N PRO A 116 -4.88 -13.11 -5.26
CA PRO A 116 -5.11 -14.49 -5.67
C PRO A 116 -6.44 -15.07 -5.24
N SER A 117 -7.29 -14.34 -4.52
CA SER A 117 -8.51 -14.89 -3.89
C SER A 117 -9.40 -15.64 -4.88
N LYS A 118 -9.54 -15.14 -6.11
CA LYS A 118 -10.35 -15.78 -7.17
C LYS A 118 -9.79 -17.12 -7.67
N ALA A 119 -8.51 -17.40 -7.42
CA ALA A 119 -7.83 -18.62 -7.85
C ALA A 119 -7.88 -19.73 -6.79
N LEU A 120 -8.26 -19.39 -5.56
CA LEU A 120 -8.23 -20.30 -4.42
C LEU A 120 -9.65 -20.78 -4.10
N PRO A 121 -9.82 -22.03 -3.63
CA PRO A 121 -11.10 -22.49 -3.11
C PRO A 121 -11.54 -21.63 -1.90
N PRO A 122 -12.86 -21.49 -1.67
CA PRO A 122 -13.40 -20.72 -0.55
C PRO A 122 -13.04 -21.30 0.81
#